data_AF-A0A930F1B6-F1
#
_entry.id   AF-A0A930F1B6-F1
#
_cell.length_a   1.000
_cell.length_b   1.000
_cell.length_c   1.000
_cell.angle_alpha   90.00
_cell.angle_beta   90.00
_cell.angle_gamma   90.00
#
_symmetry.space_group_name_H-M   'P 1'
#
loop_
_entity.id
_entity.type
_entity.pdbx_description
1 polymer ?
#
loop_
_entity_poly.entity_id
_entity_poly.type
_entity_poly.pdbx_seq_one_letter_code
_entity_poly.pdbx_strand_id
1 'polypeptide(L)'
;TMTNLAHFGADHHAIITYLKETLPAADRTGKLVDVAAPGYYYYDNTTGVQKWKTFGGGAEQDFKALPTSSPFAYNYITKGAGIGSNGTSLGTGGNNIGIGNAAFNFLNNSDMTGHNNIALGIATFNFRSGGTLSSTNNIGIGLGIYSIVNNGSMSGGSNIGMGMGVFGLQKTNAQFSGFQNTGIGNTIFDLQNGDLAGNNNIGIGKVLFRLQNGDLIGSDNIGMGKDLYHIPFGNMGGNSNIGIGSNSYYVQSGNITPGANNNIALGSSIYRMTNSSGSTFSGAQNIGIGNTLYNLTLGVLSGTRNIGMGSNVFNLTTGNFSGNDNIGIGTNAMQISGNISGTDNIGIGSYAMQATGGIAGNYNIALGYQNMYTSGKIAGTDNIAIGYSVLQPNGGNTDIGSYNIGIGNWALWADMAKGNANIQLGNWYVGTPVTGQLNNVVAIGNEMNGLAVSNTDSNTILLGQAGSGAPKVGVGTYKPQAKLDVNGGVKVANDTTPCTYINAGTIRFDGTHFYGCTPSGWKQLDN
;
A
#
# COMPACT_ATOMS: atom_id res chain seq x y z
N THR A 1 7.27 81.93 12.63
CA THR A 1 7.16 81.25 13.95
C THR A 1 5.70 81.11 14.31
N MET A 2 5.21 79.89 14.60
CA MET A 2 3.79 79.61 14.92
C MET A 2 3.53 79.72 16.44
N THR A 3 4.07 80.76 17.09
CA THR A 3 4.20 80.82 18.56
C THR A 3 3.04 81.51 19.29
N ASN A 4 1.98 81.95 18.58
CA ASN A 4 0.88 82.75 19.13
C ASN A 4 -0.52 82.11 19.01
N LEU A 5 -0.62 80.79 18.85
CA LEU A 5 -1.92 80.09 18.87
C LEU A 5 -2.09 79.31 20.18
N ALA A 6 -3.15 79.62 20.94
CA ALA A 6 -3.39 79.16 22.31
C ALA A 6 -3.76 77.66 22.48
N HIS A 7 -3.52 76.84 21.46
CA HIS A 7 -3.84 75.41 21.45
C HIS A 7 -2.61 74.51 21.65
N PHE A 8 -1.40 75.09 21.78
CA PHE A 8 -0.15 74.35 21.98
C PHE A 8 0.33 74.46 23.43
N GLY A 9 -0.01 73.44 24.24
CA GLY A 9 0.46 73.28 25.62
C GLY A 9 1.89 72.76 25.72
N ALA A 10 2.38 72.58 26.96
CA ALA A 10 3.80 72.40 27.29
C ALA A 10 4.48 71.13 26.74
N ASP A 11 3.73 70.12 26.27
CA ASP A 11 4.25 68.78 25.95
C ASP A 11 4.21 68.39 24.44
N HIS A 12 4.26 69.36 23.53
CA HIS A 12 4.11 69.10 22.09
C HIS A 12 5.45 68.92 21.33
N HIS A 13 6.12 67.77 21.56
CA HIS A 13 7.35 67.33 20.87
C HIS A 13 7.11 66.79 19.43
N ALA A 14 6.35 67.49 18.58
CA ALA A 14 6.07 67.00 17.22
C ALA A 14 5.84 68.11 16.19
N ILE A 15 6.81 69.03 16.03
CA ILE A 15 6.91 69.77 14.77
C ILE A 15 7.50 68.79 13.74
N ILE A 16 6.67 68.31 12.82
CA ILE A 16 7.12 67.61 11.61
C ILE A 16 7.15 68.64 10.48
N THR A 17 8.33 68.89 9.90
CA THR A 17 8.52 69.85 8.81
C THR A 17 8.88 69.11 7.52
N TYR A 18 8.24 69.43 6.41
CA TYR A 18 8.65 68.95 5.09
C TYR A 18 9.68 69.89 4.47
N LEU A 19 10.89 69.40 4.23
CA LEU A 19 11.87 70.09 3.39
C LEU A 19 11.51 69.85 1.92
N LYS A 20 11.36 70.93 1.14
CA LYS A 20 10.88 70.85 -0.26
C LYS A 20 11.99 70.59 -1.29
N GLU A 21 13.20 71.06 -1.00
CA GLU A 21 14.37 71.01 -1.88
C GLU A 21 15.63 70.69 -1.07
N THR A 22 16.69 70.19 -1.71
CA THR A 22 17.94 69.81 -1.04
C THR A 22 18.55 71.01 -0.30
N LEU A 23 18.71 70.91 1.02
CA LEU A 23 19.31 71.97 1.81
C LEU A 23 20.79 72.13 1.43
N PRO A 24 21.27 73.36 1.10
CA PRO A 24 22.67 73.58 0.73
C PRO A 24 23.65 73.10 1.79
N ALA A 25 24.80 72.57 1.37
CA ALA A 25 25.80 71.99 2.29
C ALA A 25 26.33 73.00 3.33
N ALA A 26 26.33 74.30 3.01
CA ALA A 26 26.72 75.37 3.94
C ALA A 26 25.69 75.58 5.07
N ASP A 27 24.39 75.34 4.80
CA ASP A 27 23.29 75.53 5.76
C ASP A 27 23.08 74.30 6.66
N ARG A 28 23.67 73.17 6.28
CA ARG A 28 23.62 71.89 7.00
C ARG A 28 24.61 71.86 8.18
N THR A 29 24.42 72.76 9.13
CA THR A 29 25.25 72.85 10.34
C THR A 29 24.43 72.68 11.62
N GLY A 30 25.09 72.34 12.74
CA GLY A 30 24.46 72.21 14.06
C GLY A 30 23.25 71.26 14.06
N LYS A 31 22.06 71.81 14.30
CA LYS A 31 20.79 71.06 14.40
C LYS A 31 20.26 70.55 13.06
N LEU A 32 20.77 71.07 11.93
CA LEU A 32 20.33 70.78 10.56
C LEU A 32 21.33 69.93 9.76
N VAL A 33 22.42 69.46 10.37
CA VAL A 33 23.48 68.70 9.69
C VAL A 33 22.98 67.45 8.94
N ASP A 34 21.96 66.81 9.51
CA ASP A 34 21.32 65.59 9.00
C ASP A 34 20.14 65.88 8.04
N VAL A 35 19.83 67.17 7.77
CA VAL A 35 18.76 67.63 6.88
C VAL A 35 19.30 67.78 5.45
N ALA A 36 19.46 66.64 4.77
CA ALA A 36 20.27 66.53 3.56
C ALA A 36 19.50 66.50 2.23
N ALA A 37 18.20 66.21 2.25
CA ALA A 37 17.39 65.98 1.06
C ALA A 37 15.90 66.30 1.34
N PRO A 38 15.06 66.53 0.31
CA PRO A 38 13.63 66.70 0.49
C PRO A 38 13.00 65.54 1.26
N GLY A 39 12.07 65.84 2.17
CA GLY A 39 11.48 64.84 3.04
C GLY A 39 10.88 65.43 4.31
N TYR A 40 10.16 64.60 5.07
CA TYR A 40 9.66 64.97 6.39
C TYR A 40 10.77 64.83 7.43
N TYR A 41 10.84 65.78 8.36
CA TYR A 41 11.78 65.78 9.48
C TYR A 41 11.05 66.06 10.78
N TYR A 42 11.36 65.31 11.82
CA TYR A 42 10.92 65.58 13.18
C TYR A 42 12.07 66.09 14.04
N TYR A 43 11.75 66.88 15.04
CA TYR A 43 12.73 67.38 15.99
C TYR A 43 12.90 66.39 17.15
N ASP A 44 14.07 65.75 17.23
CA ASP A 44 14.40 64.84 18.32
C ASP A 44 15.18 65.59 19.41
N ASN A 45 14.64 65.56 20.63
CA ASN A 45 15.25 66.08 21.85
C ASN A 45 15.38 65.00 22.94
N THR A 46 15.05 63.74 22.62
CA THR A 46 14.90 62.64 23.59
C THR A 46 16.22 62.24 24.27
N THR A 47 17.36 62.58 23.65
CA THR A 47 18.72 62.28 24.14
C THR A 47 19.50 63.53 24.58
N GLY A 48 18.84 64.69 24.69
CA GLY A 48 19.48 65.98 24.96
C GLY A 48 20.30 66.57 23.78
N VAL A 49 20.56 65.79 22.73
CA VAL A 49 21.22 66.25 21.50
C VAL A 49 20.16 66.71 20.50
N GLN A 50 19.85 68.00 20.55
CA GLN A 50 18.81 68.67 19.77
C GLN A 50 19.08 68.67 18.25
N LYS A 51 18.43 67.78 17.51
CA LYS A 51 18.63 67.63 16.05
C LYS A 51 17.33 67.35 15.30
N TRP A 52 17.28 67.79 14.05
CA TRP A 52 16.25 67.39 13.10
C TRP A 52 16.63 66.04 12.46
N LYS A 53 15.77 65.04 12.63
CA LYS A 53 15.93 63.70 12.05
C LYS A 53 14.93 63.48 10.93
N THR A 54 15.36 62.82 9.87
CA THR A 54 14.47 62.34 8.80
C THR A 54 13.39 61.41 9.38
N PHE A 55 12.13 61.70 9.05
CA PHE A 55 11.01 60.81 9.33
C PHE A 55 10.91 59.82 8.17
N GLY A 56 11.32 58.55 8.38
CA GLY A 56 11.42 57.55 7.31
C GLY A 56 12.63 57.75 6.39
N GLY A 57 13.79 58.12 6.95
CA GLY A 57 14.94 58.61 6.18
C GLY A 57 15.61 57.61 5.23
N GLY A 58 15.26 57.70 3.94
CA GLY A 58 16.09 57.28 2.79
C GLY A 58 16.34 55.77 2.61
N ALA A 59 16.08 54.98 3.64
CA ALA A 59 16.13 53.53 3.66
C ALA A 59 14.88 52.98 4.37
N GLU A 60 14.56 51.72 4.05
CA GLU A 60 13.32 51.03 4.44
C GLU A 60 13.11 50.96 5.97
N GLN A 61 11.88 51.21 6.43
CA GLN A 61 11.49 51.02 7.83
C GLN A 61 10.82 49.66 8.02
N ASP A 62 11.49 48.76 8.74
CA ASP A 62 11.10 47.36 8.88
C ASP A 62 10.12 47.09 10.05
N PHE A 63 9.20 46.13 9.90
CA PHE A 63 7.95 46.09 10.69
C PHE A 63 7.95 45.22 11.98
N LYS A 64 8.61 45.77 13.01
CA LYS A 64 8.30 45.77 14.47
C LYS A 64 7.38 44.72 15.14
N ALA A 65 7.72 44.43 16.40
CA ALA A 65 6.87 43.78 17.41
C ALA A 65 5.55 44.51 17.74
N LEU A 66 4.47 43.75 17.92
CA LEU A 66 3.16 44.22 18.41
C LEU A 66 2.71 43.44 19.67
N PRO A 67 2.59 44.06 20.86
CA PRO A 67 1.95 43.46 22.03
C PRO A 67 0.44 43.24 21.83
N THR A 68 -0.13 42.28 22.55
CA THR A 68 -1.58 42.04 22.62
C THR A 68 -2.18 42.45 23.97
N SER A 69 -3.51 42.42 24.08
CA SER A 69 -4.27 42.74 25.30
C SER A 69 -4.23 41.66 26.40
N SER A 70 -3.76 40.45 26.08
CA SER A 70 -3.41 39.46 27.10
C SER A 70 -1.94 39.65 27.51
N PRO A 71 -1.62 39.65 28.82
CA PRO A 71 -0.24 39.59 29.26
C PRO A 71 0.50 38.45 28.55
N PHE A 72 1.68 38.76 27.98
CA PHE A 72 2.60 37.83 27.33
C PHE A 72 2.31 37.33 25.89
N ALA A 73 1.35 37.88 25.12
CA ALA A 73 1.19 37.52 23.69
C ALA A 73 1.52 38.67 22.70
N TYR A 74 2.12 38.35 21.54
CA TYR A 74 2.71 39.33 20.58
C TYR A 74 2.66 38.88 19.09
N ASN A 75 2.66 39.83 18.13
CA ASN A 75 2.61 39.65 16.66
C ASN A 75 3.78 40.32 15.90
N TYR A 76 4.04 39.90 14.64
CA TYR A 76 5.30 40.15 13.91
C TYR A 76 5.16 40.43 12.37
N ILE A 77 6.13 39.97 11.54
CA ILE A 77 6.74 40.66 10.37
C ILE A 77 6.33 40.12 8.95
N THR A 78 6.44 40.87 7.83
CA THR A 78 6.74 42.32 7.60
C THR A 78 5.56 43.06 6.91
N LYS A 79 5.66 43.52 5.65
CA LYS A 79 4.58 44.26 4.91
C LYS A 79 4.46 44.04 3.38
N GLY A 80 5.39 43.35 2.72
CA GLY A 80 5.54 43.39 1.25
C GLY A 80 4.54 42.63 0.34
N ALA A 81 3.28 42.40 0.72
CA ALA A 81 2.34 41.54 -0.06
C ALA A 81 0.87 42.02 -0.08
N GLY A 82 0.55 43.03 -0.92
CA GLY A 82 -0.80 43.62 -1.08
C GLY A 82 -0.69 44.99 -1.76
N ILE A 83 -1.72 45.55 -2.39
CA ILE A 83 -1.50 46.57 -3.45
C ILE A 83 -0.70 47.80 -2.98
N GLY A 84 0.31 48.17 -3.78
CA GLY A 84 1.31 49.19 -3.47
C GLY A 84 2.59 48.66 -2.82
N SER A 85 2.81 47.34 -2.80
CA SER A 85 3.87 46.62 -2.06
C SER A 85 3.63 46.54 -0.53
N ASN A 86 2.37 46.35 -0.10
CA ASN A 86 1.88 46.89 1.18
C ASN A 86 0.86 46.08 2.03
N GLY A 87 0.54 44.80 1.76
CA GLY A 87 -0.14 43.92 2.75
C GLY A 87 -1.62 44.22 3.06
N THR A 88 -2.58 43.79 2.24
CA THR A 88 -3.98 44.24 2.34
C THR A 88 -4.94 43.23 3.02
N SER A 89 -4.84 43.11 4.37
CA SER A 89 -5.77 42.42 5.32
C SER A 89 -5.76 40.88 5.39
N LEU A 90 -6.35 40.20 6.41
CA LEU A 90 -7.17 40.61 7.59
C LEU A 90 -6.45 40.63 8.96
N GLY A 91 -7.05 41.35 9.93
CA GLY A 91 -7.03 41.00 11.37
C GLY A 91 -8.36 40.38 11.84
N THR A 92 -8.56 39.93 13.08
CA THR A 92 -7.77 40.10 14.31
C THR A 92 -7.83 38.83 15.18
N GLY A 93 -6.74 38.15 15.51
CA GLY A 93 -5.38 38.35 15.04
C GLY A 93 -4.37 37.51 15.83
N GLY A 94 -3.37 37.01 15.11
CA GLY A 94 -2.35 36.11 15.63
C GLY A 94 -2.20 34.85 14.78
N ASN A 95 -1.07 34.16 14.78
CA ASN A 95 0.27 34.72 14.73
C ASN A 95 0.83 34.37 13.35
N ASN A 96 1.45 35.34 12.66
CA ASN A 96 1.69 35.30 11.21
C ASN A 96 3.18 35.43 10.84
N ILE A 97 3.60 34.88 9.69
CA ILE A 97 4.84 35.27 8.97
C ILE A 97 4.59 35.23 7.45
N GLY A 98 5.08 36.23 6.71
CA GLY A 98 5.14 36.27 5.23
C GLY A 98 6.57 36.51 4.72
N ILE A 99 6.80 36.50 3.39
CA ILE A 99 7.79 37.27 2.58
C ILE A 99 8.05 36.59 1.21
N GLY A 100 8.14 37.36 0.12
CA GLY A 100 8.48 36.85 -1.23
C GLY A 100 7.25 36.53 -2.10
N ASN A 101 7.32 36.88 -3.38
CA ASN A 101 6.17 37.24 -4.22
C ASN A 101 5.18 36.09 -4.53
N ALA A 102 3.94 36.02 -4.06
CA ALA A 102 3.29 36.81 -3.04
C ALA A 102 2.78 35.86 -1.95
N ALA A 103 3.45 35.87 -0.81
CA ALA A 103 3.00 35.24 0.42
C ALA A 103 1.68 35.90 0.86
N PHE A 104 0.57 35.16 0.72
CA PHE A 104 -0.82 35.61 0.84
C PHE A 104 -1.29 36.50 -0.34
N ASN A 105 -2.39 36.12 -1.00
CA ASN A 105 -2.83 36.69 -2.28
C ASN A 105 -4.35 36.57 -2.47
N PHE A 106 -5.06 37.70 -2.48
CA PHE A 106 -6.53 37.78 -2.38
C PHE A 106 -7.14 39.02 -3.09
N LEU A 107 -8.43 38.91 -3.43
CA LEU A 107 -9.49 39.92 -3.55
C LEU A 107 -10.65 39.23 -4.32
N ASN A 108 -11.63 38.54 -3.73
CA ASN A 108 -12.05 38.32 -2.33
C ASN A 108 -12.35 36.79 -2.14
N ASN A 109 -12.78 36.22 -1.00
CA ASN A 109 -13.79 36.67 -0.03
C ASN A 109 -13.14 37.15 1.28
N SER A 110 -13.40 38.40 1.63
CA SER A 110 -12.74 39.19 2.68
C SER A 110 -12.37 38.43 3.99
N ASP A 111 -11.11 38.06 4.35
CA ASP A 111 -9.82 37.89 3.62
C ASP A 111 -8.56 37.59 4.54
N MET A 112 -8.50 36.60 5.47
CA MET A 112 -7.25 36.37 6.27
C MET A 112 -7.25 36.09 7.81
N THR A 113 -8.41 36.03 8.49
CA THR A 113 -8.64 36.50 9.90
C THR A 113 -7.58 36.26 11.00
N GLY A 114 -7.03 35.05 11.11
CA GLY A 114 -6.19 34.56 12.23
C GLY A 114 -6.91 33.47 13.04
N HIS A 115 -6.32 32.30 13.35
CA HIS A 115 -4.89 31.95 13.57
C HIS A 115 -4.53 30.50 13.15
N ASN A 116 -3.27 30.03 13.07
CA ASN A 116 -1.95 30.70 13.01
C ASN A 116 -1.28 30.41 11.63
N ASN A 117 -0.37 31.26 11.16
CA ASN A 117 0.06 31.26 9.75
C ASN A 117 1.58 31.49 9.54
N ILE A 118 2.21 30.82 8.57
CA ILE A 118 3.57 31.13 8.05
C ILE A 118 3.66 30.86 6.53
N ALA A 119 4.26 31.76 5.76
CA ALA A 119 4.45 31.67 4.30
C ALA A 119 5.72 32.38 3.81
N LEU A 120 6.42 31.84 2.79
CA LEU A 120 7.58 32.53 2.17
C LEU A 120 7.89 32.08 0.72
N GLY A 121 7.33 32.78 -0.29
CA GLY A 121 7.71 32.77 -1.73
C GLY A 121 7.50 31.48 -2.57
N ILE A 122 7.10 31.49 -3.85
CA ILE A 122 6.45 32.53 -4.68
C ILE A 122 4.98 32.07 -4.92
N ALA A 123 3.99 32.88 -4.53
CA ALA A 123 2.55 32.61 -4.66
C ALA A 123 2.02 31.36 -3.91
N THR A 124 2.28 31.26 -2.61
CA THR A 124 1.96 30.10 -1.75
C THR A 124 0.46 29.81 -1.56
N PHE A 125 -0.39 30.83 -1.56
CA PHE A 125 -1.85 30.72 -1.39
C PHE A 125 -2.56 31.49 -2.51
N ASN A 126 -3.11 30.81 -3.51
CA ASN A 126 -3.53 31.41 -4.78
C ASN A 126 -5.03 31.16 -5.08
N PHE A 127 -5.87 32.11 -4.66
CA PHE A 127 -7.33 32.08 -4.84
C PHE A 127 -7.74 33.13 -5.88
N ARG A 128 -7.93 32.74 -7.16
CA ARG A 128 -8.09 33.69 -8.28
C ARG A 128 -9.52 34.16 -8.57
N SER A 129 -10.52 33.55 -7.94
CA SER A 129 -11.93 33.86 -8.21
C SER A 129 -12.83 33.49 -7.02
N GLY A 130 -13.01 34.42 -6.07
CA GLY A 130 -14.13 34.39 -5.10
C GLY A 130 -14.12 33.29 -4.04
N GLY A 131 -12.95 32.85 -3.56
CA GLY A 131 -12.84 31.76 -2.59
C GLY A 131 -12.92 32.21 -1.13
N THR A 132 -13.49 31.37 -0.25
CA THR A 132 -13.55 31.61 1.21
C THR A 132 -12.52 30.76 1.95
N LEU A 133 -11.78 31.34 2.91
CA LEU A 133 -10.94 30.59 3.84
C LEU A 133 -11.40 30.85 5.28
N SER A 134 -11.97 29.83 5.93
CA SER A 134 -12.46 29.89 7.31
C SER A 134 -11.74 28.91 8.24
N SER A 135 -10.56 28.42 7.84
CA SER A 135 -9.83 27.37 8.56
C SER A 135 -8.57 27.86 9.27
N THR A 136 -8.14 27.09 10.28
CA THR A 136 -7.06 27.44 11.21
C THR A 136 -5.76 26.69 10.90
N ASN A 137 -4.62 27.23 11.33
CA ASN A 137 -3.31 26.54 11.43
C ASN A 137 -2.70 25.95 10.13
N ASN A 138 -2.84 26.58 8.95
CA ASN A 138 -2.28 26.03 7.70
C ASN A 138 -0.86 26.56 7.40
N ILE A 139 0.01 25.72 6.81
CA ILE A 139 1.41 26.04 6.46
C ILE A 139 1.62 25.89 4.95
N GLY A 140 2.30 26.86 4.31
CA GLY A 140 2.56 26.87 2.86
C GLY A 140 3.94 27.39 2.45
N ILE A 141 4.77 26.57 1.82
CA ILE A 141 6.14 26.92 1.37
C ILE A 141 6.35 26.51 -0.10
N GLY A 142 6.59 27.48 -1.01
CA GLY A 142 6.83 27.23 -2.44
C GLY A 142 5.72 27.71 -3.39
N LEU A 143 5.65 27.14 -4.59
CA LEU A 143 4.88 27.68 -5.72
C LEU A 143 3.44 27.15 -5.80
N GLY A 144 2.44 28.01 -5.62
CA GLY A 144 1.02 27.65 -5.83
C GLY A 144 0.54 26.52 -4.92
N ILE A 145 0.99 26.50 -3.66
CA ILE A 145 0.80 25.38 -2.73
C ILE A 145 -0.69 25.10 -2.50
N TYR A 146 -1.48 26.12 -2.22
CA TYR A 146 -2.94 26.03 -2.18
C TYR A 146 -3.49 26.80 -3.37
N SER A 147 -4.06 26.09 -4.33
CA SER A 147 -4.60 26.62 -5.58
C SER A 147 -6.06 26.18 -5.72
N ILE A 148 -6.94 26.89 -5.03
CA ILE A 148 -8.40 26.69 -5.08
C ILE A 148 -8.97 27.79 -5.98
N VAL A 149 -9.62 27.40 -7.08
CA VAL A 149 -10.20 28.33 -8.05
C VAL A 149 -11.72 28.15 -8.16
N ASN A 150 -12.39 29.02 -8.91
CA ASN A 150 -13.82 28.93 -9.27
C ASN A 150 -14.78 28.98 -8.06
N ASN A 151 -14.58 29.94 -7.16
CA ASN A 151 -15.37 30.19 -5.95
C ASN A 151 -15.36 29.06 -4.89
N GLY A 152 -14.34 28.19 -4.90
CA GLY A 152 -14.18 27.16 -3.88
C GLY A 152 -13.88 27.72 -2.47
N SER A 153 -14.28 27.00 -1.42
CA SER A 153 -14.09 27.37 -0.02
C SER A 153 -13.31 26.31 0.77
N MET A 154 -12.45 26.78 1.68
CA MET A 154 -11.64 25.97 2.58
C MET A 154 -12.01 26.24 4.04
N SER A 155 -12.58 25.23 4.70
CA SER A 155 -12.95 25.22 6.12
C SER A 155 -12.13 24.22 6.94
N GLY A 156 -11.46 23.27 6.28
CA GLY A 156 -10.56 22.29 6.89
C GLY A 156 -9.21 22.88 7.27
N GLY A 157 -8.74 22.64 8.49
CA GLY A 157 -7.57 23.28 9.09
C GLY A 157 -6.42 22.34 9.46
N SER A 158 -5.32 22.92 9.93
CA SER A 158 -4.07 22.24 10.30
C SER A 158 -3.35 21.53 9.14
N ASN A 159 -3.58 21.97 7.89
CA ASN A 159 -2.97 21.37 6.70
C ASN A 159 -1.56 21.93 6.45
N ILE A 160 -0.65 21.10 5.93
CA ILE A 160 0.76 21.46 5.66
C ILE A 160 1.06 21.23 4.18
N GLY A 161 1.61 22.22 3.49
CA GLY A 161 1.98 22.13 2.09
C GLY A 161 3.37 22.69 1.79
N MET A 162 4.23 21.89 1.14
CA MET A 162 5.58 22.31 0.73
C MET A 162 5.90 21.86 -0.71
N GLY A 163 6.50 22.73 -1.53
CA GLY A 163 6.97 22.40 -2.88
C GLY A 163 6.26 23.17 -3.99
N MET A 164 5.41 22.50 -4.78
CA MET A 164 4.71 23.12 -5.92
C MET A 164 3.35 22.46 -6.18
N GLY A 165 2.28 23.26 -6.22
CA GLY A 165 0.93 22.79 -6.60
C GLY A 165 0.31 21.75 -5.66
N VAL A 166 0.63 21.80 -4.37
CA VAL A 166 0.39 20.70 -3.41
C VAL A 166 -1.10 20.37 -3.25
N PHE A 167 -1.96 21.37 -3.12
CA PHE A 167 -3.41 21.25 -3.00
C PHE A 167 -4.07 22.06 -4.13
N GLY A 168 -4.32 21.41 -5.27
CA GLY A 168 -4.98 22.01 -6.44
C GLY A 168 -6.43 21.53 -6.55
N LEU A 169 -7.39 22.41 -6.30
CA LEU A 169 -8.82 22.13 -6.45
C LEU A 169 -9.41 23.06 -7.52
N GLN A 170 -10.00 22.49 -8.58
CA GLN A 170 -10.42 23.27 -9.77
C GLN A 170 -11.95 23.30 -9.97
N LYS A 171 -12.71 22.54 -9.17
CA LYS A 171 -14.17 22.41 -9.21
C LYS A 171 -14.83 23.76 -8.90
N THR A 172 -15.88 24.12 -9.62
CA THR A 172 -16.70 25.29 -9.24
C THR A 172 -17.33 25.05 -7.87
N ASN A 173 -17.15 25.99 -6.95
CA ASN A 173 -17.53 25.89 -5.54
C ASN A 173 -16.87 24.71 -4.78
N ALA A 174 -15.65 24.30 -5.18
CA ALA A 174 -14.88 23.23 -4.51
C ALA A 174 -14.84 23.38 -2.98
N GLN A 175 -15.08 22.31 -2.24
CA GLN A 175 -15.01 22.29 -0.77
C GLN A 175 -13.72 21.62 -0.30
N PHE A 176 -12.87 22.35 0.42
CA PHE A 176 -11.76 21.80 1.20
C PHE A 176 -12.16 21.84 2.68
N SER A 177 -12.85 20.80 3.14
CA SER A 177 -13.22 20.62 4.55
C SER A 177 -12.28 19.68 5.33
N GLY A 178 -11.34 19.02 4.66
CA GLY A 178 -10.37 18.10 5.27
C GLY A 178 -9.37 18.75 6.25
N PHE A 179 -9.13 18.10 7.38
CA PHE A 179 -8.20 18.54 8.41
C PHE A 179 -6.88 17.76 8.39
N GLN A 180 -5.79 18.40 8.85
CA GLN A 180 -4.50 17.75 9.15
C GLN A 180 -3.82 17.03 7.97
N ASN A 181 -4.15 17.35 6.72
CA ASN A 181 -3.51 16.77 5.55
C ASN A 181 -2.12 17.38 5.34
N THR A 182 -1.12 16.55 5.03
CA THR A 182 0.28 16.97 4.82
C THR A 182 0.73 16.60 3.41
N GLY A 183 1.17 17.57 2.62
CA GLY A 183 1.67 17.38 1.26
C GLY A 183 3.05 18.00 1.05
N ILE A 184 4.00 17.21 0.55
CA ILE A 184 5.39 17.63 0.31
C ILE A 184 5.82 17.17 -1.09
N GLY A 185 6.16 18.12 -1.97
CA GLY A 185 6.66 17.85 -3.32
C GLY A 185 5.81 18.51 -4.41
N ASN A 186 5.44 17.76 -5.45
CA ASN A 186 4.87 18.31 -6.68
C ASN A 186 3.48 17.75 -6.99
N THR A 187 2.45 18.60 -7.01
CA THR A 187 1.08 18.21 -7.41
C THR A 187 0.57 17.06 -6.56
N ILE A 188 0.42 17.23 -5.24
CA ILE A 188 0.17 16.09 -4.33
C ILE A 188 -1.31 15.70 -4.35
N PHE A 189 -2.19 16.62 -3.97
CA PHE A 189 -3.65 16.53 -4.02
C PHE A 189 -4.14 17.35 -5.23
N ASP A 190 -4.42 16.67 -6.35
CA ASP A 190 -4.88 17.27 -7.62
C ASP A 190 -6.32 16.82 -7.89
N LEU A 191 -7.29 17.68 -7.55
CA LEU A 191 -8.73 17.42 -7.67
C LEU A 191 -9.34 18.38 -8.69
N GLN A 192 -9.56 17.91 -9.92
CA GLN A 192 -10.02 18.80 -11.00
C GLN A 192 -11.50 19.16 -10.84
N ASN A 193 -12.38 18.17 -10.69
CA ASN A 193 -13.82 18.38 -10.43
C ASN A 193 -14.26 17.69 -9.11
N GLY A 194 -13.43 17.80 -8.06
CA GLY A 194 -13.64 17.13 -6.77
C GLY A 194 -13.48 18.03 -5.54
N ASP A 195 -14.11 17.63 -4.44
CA ASP A 195 -13.97 18.19 -3.09
C ASP A 195 -12.95 17.39 -2.26
N LEU A 196 -12.28 18.05 -1.31
CA LEU A 196 -11.34 17.46 -0.37
C LEU A 196 -11.94 17.50 1.05
N ALA A 197 -12.60 16.41 1.43
CA ALA A 197 -13.21 16.21 2.76
C ALA A 197 -12.41 15.28 3.68
N GLY A 198 -11.49 14.49 3.11
CA GLY A 198 -10.62 13.56 3.84
C GLY A 198 -9.65 14.23 4.80
N ASN A 199 -9.35 13.56 5.92
CA ASN A 199 -8.51 14.07 7.00
C ASN A 199 -7.20 13.28 7.12
N ASN A 200 -6.17 13.86 7.75
CA ASN A 200 -4.90 13.19 8.09
C ASN A 200 -4.15 12.53 6.91
N ASN A 201 -4.47 12.85 5.65
CA ASN A 201 -3.80 12.22 4.52
C ASN A 201 -2.38 12.79 4.36
N ILE A 202 -1.39 11.92 4.16
CA ILE A 202 0.02 12.30 4.03
C ILE A 202 0.49 11.95 2.61
N GLY A 203 1.02 12.92 1.87
CA GLY A 203 1.57 12.74 0.53
C GLY A 203 2.97 13.32 0.40
N ILE A 204 3.98 12.50 0.12
CA ILE A 204 5.37 12.96 -0.10
C ILE A 204 5.91 12.45 -1.45
N GLY A 205 6.14 13.36 -2.41
CA GLY A 205 6.67 13.01 -3.74
C GLY A 205 6.00 13.77 -4.88
N LYS A 206 5.34 13.06 -5.80
CA LYS A 206 4.72 13.67 -7.00
C LYS A 206 3.42 12.99 -7.42
N VAL A 207 2.31 13.73 -7.54
CA VAL A 207 1.02 13.20 -8.05
C VAL A 207 0.53 12.01 -7.21
N LEU A 208 -0.03 12.28 -6.03
CA LEU A 208 -0.26 11.21 -5.03
C LEU A 208 -1.72 10.99 -4.62
N PHE A 209 -2.59 11.96 -4.87
CA PHE A 209 -4.03 11.88 -4.69
C PHE A 209 -4.64 12.65 -5.86
N ARG A 210 -4.84 11.96 -7.00
CA ARG A 210 -5.23 12.60 -8.26
C ARG A 210 -6.59 12.14 -8.74
N LEU A 211 -7.57 13.03 -8.63
CA LEU A 211 -8.95 12.80 -9.02
C LEU A 211 -9.36 13.81 -10.10
N GLN A 212 -9.82 13.35 -11.27
CA GLN A 212 -10.30 14.29 -12.30
C GLN A 212 -11.78 14.60 -12.10
N ASN A 213 -12.60 13.59 -11.79
CA ASN A 213 -14.03 13.73 -11.56
C ASN A 213 -14.47 12.88 -10.37
N GLY A 214 -14.27 13.40 -9.17
CA GLY A 214 -14.69 12.76 -7.92
C GLY A 214 -13.98 13.32 -6.69
N ASP A 215 -14.55 13.06 -5.52
CA ASP A 215 -14.16 13.68 -4.25
C ASP A 215 -13.18 12.79 -3.45
N LEU A 216 -12.24 13.42 -2.73
CA LEU A 216 -11.37 12.78 -1.74
C LEU A 216 -12.04 12.86 -0.37
N ILE A 217 -12.68 11.76 0.03
CA ILE A 217 -13.45 11.63 1.29
C ILE A 217 -12.65 10.78 2.31
N GLY A 218 -11.79 9.90 1.83
CA GLY A 218 -10.98 8.99 2.65
C GLY A 218 -9.96 9.70 3.54
N SER A 219 -9.76 9.15 4.73
CA SER A 219 -8.89 9.71 5.77
C SER A 219 -7.71 8.78 6.12
N ASP A 220 -6.68 9.36 6.74
CA ASP A 220 -5.50 8.66 7.27
C ASP A 220 -4.66 7.90 6.22
N ASN A 221 -4.80 8.23 4.93
CA ASN A 221 -4.07 7.54 3.85
C ASN A 221 -2.65 8.12 3.69
N ILE A 222 -1.66 7.25 3.50
CA ILE A 222 -0.26 7.62 3.28
C ILE A 222 0.13 7.29 1.83
N GLY A 223 0.62 8.28 1.09
CA GLY A 223 1.23 8.17 -0.22
C GLY A 223 2.68 8.66 -0.20
N MET A 224 3.62 7.86 -0.71
CA MET A 224 5.03 8.25 -0.83
C MET A 224 5.62 7.78 -2.17
N GLY A 225 6.10 8.70 -3.01
CA GLY A 225 6.68 8.37 -4.32
C GLY A 225 5.99 9.06 -5.50
N LYS A 226 5.38 8.32 -6.43
CA LYS A 226 4.82 8.89 -7.68
C LYS A 226 3.52 8.23 -8.20
N ASP A 227 2.55 9.01 -8.66
CA ASP A 227 1.31 8.51 -9.30
C ASP A 227 0.58 7.48 -8.40
N LEU A 228 0.35 7.85 -7.14
CA LEU A 228 -0.46 7.07 -6.19
C LEU A 228 -1.89 7.61 -6.14
N TYR A 229 -2.82 6.83 -5.57
CA TYR A 229 -4.26 7.14 -5.41
C TYR A 229 -4.82 7.95 -6.58
N HIS A 230 -4.70 7.38 -7.78
CA HIS A 230 -5.13 8.02 -9.01
C HIS A 230 -6.46 7.43 -9.48
N ILE A 231 -7.53 8.22 -9.32
CA ILE A 231 -8.91 7.86 -9.68
C ILE A 231 -9.43 8.91 -10.69
N PRO A 232 -9.22 8.75 -12.01
CA PRO A 232 -9.71 9.70 -13.01
C PRO A 232 -11.22 9.98 -12.90
N PHE A 233 -12.06 8.95 -12.81
CA PHE A 233 -13.50 9.10 -12.70
C PHE A 233 -14.04 8.32 -11.51
N GLY A 234 -14.37 8.98 -10.41
CA GLY A 234 -14.87 8.36 -9.17
C GLY A 234 -14.20 8.89 -7.91
N ASN A 235 -14.75 8.50 -6.76
CA ASN A 235 -14.38 9.01 -5.45
C ASN A 235 -13.30 8.15 -4.79
N MET A 236 -12.45 8.78 -3.99
CA MET A 236 -11.50 8.13 -3.09
C MET A 236 -12.02 8.23 -1.64
N GLY A 237 -12.74 7.20 -1.19
CA GLY A 237 -13.33 7.12 0.14
C GLY A 237 -12.58 6.23 1.13
N GLY A 238 -11.64 5.40 0.67
CA GLY A 238 -10.92 4.43 1.50
C GLY A 238 -10.08 5.05 2.63
N ASN A 239 -9.87 4.33 3.72
CA ASN A 239 -9.28 4.88 4.95
C ASN A 239 -8.04 4.11 5.41
N SER A 240 -7.08 4.81 6.02
CA SER A 240 -5.88 4.19 6.63
C SER A 240 -5.05 3.32 5.67
N ASN A 241 -5.08 3.61 4.36
CA ASN A 241 -4.31 2.86 3.38
C ASN A 241 -2.88 3.41 3.24
N ILE A 242 -1.93 2.56 2.89
CA ILE A 242 -0.52 2.92 2.66
C ILE A 242 -0.14 2.58 1.23
N GLY A 243 0.44 3.55 0.53
CA GLY A 243 1.05 3.41 -0.80
C GLY A 243 2.47 4.00 -0.78
N ILE A 244 3.46 3.19 -1.11
CA ILE A 244 4.87 3.62 -1.24
C ILE A 244 5.42 3.08 -2.56
N GLY A 245 5.98 3.95 -3.39
CA GLY A 245 6.57 3.61 -4.69
C GLY A 245 5.85 4.29 -5.85
N SER A 246 5.16 3.53 -6.72
CA SER A 246 4.53 4.12 -7.91
C SER A 246 3.26 3.46 -8.46
N ASN A 247 2.45 4.23 -9.20
CA ASN A 247 1.34 3.76 -10.05
C ASN A 247 0.35 2.80 -9.33
N SER A 248 0.09 3.04 -8.05
CA SER A 248 -0.67 2.13 -7.16
C SER A 248 -1.91 2.82 -6.60
N TYR A 249 -2.95 2.05 -6.24
CA TYR A 249 -4.31 2.56 -6.03
C TYR A 249 -4.84 3.31 -7.26
N TYR A 250 -4.73 2.66 -8.44
CA TYR A 250 -5.27 3.17 -9.69
C TYR A 250 -6.66 2.58 -9.95
N VAL A 251 -7.68 3.43 -10.07
CA VAL A 251 -9.04 3.02 -10.47
C VAL A 251 -9.49 3.92 -11.60
N GLN A 252 -9.46 3.43 -12.84
CA GLN A 252 -9.69 4.28 -14.01
C GLN A 252 -11.09 4.91 -14.02
N SER A 253 -12.11 4.11 -13.71
CA SER A 253 -13.50 4.51 -13.60
C SER A 253 -14.15 3.78 -12.42
N GLY A 254 -14.94 4.49 -11.62
CA GLY A 254 -15.53 4.00 -10.37
C GLY A 254 -14.70 4.27 -9.12
N ASN A 255 -15.14 3.73 -7.99
CA ASN A 255 -14.78 4.25 -6.66
C ASN A 255 -13.79 3.35 -5.90
N ILE A 256 -12.91 3.97 -5.10
CA ILE A 256 -12.36 3.33 -3.90
C ILE A 256 -13.32 3.65 -2.76
N THR A 257 -14.00 2.64 -2.24
CA THR A 257 -15.13 2.82 -1.29
C THR A 257 -14.66 3.12 0.13
N PRO A 258 -15.51 3.68 1.00
CA PRO A 258 -15.20 3.86 2.43
C PRO A 258 -14.79 2.59 3.18
N GLY A 259 -15.25 1.42 2.72
CA GLY A 259 -14.86 0.12 3.26
C GLY A 259 -13.48 -0.39 2.84
N ALA A 260 -12.86 0.20 1.80
CA ALA A 260 -11.51 -0.16 1.38
C ALA A 260 -10.48 0.45 2.33
N ASN A 261 -10.25 -0.21 3.46
CA ASN A 261 -9.41 0.29 4.54
C ASN A 261 -8.20 -0.61 4.86
N ASN A 262 -7.18 -0.02 5.48
CA ASN A 262 -5.98 -0.71 5.96
C ASN A 262 -5.21 -1.51 4.88
N ASN A 263 -5.36 -1.18 3.59
CA ASN A 263 -4.59 -1.83 2.54
C ASN A 263 -3.16 -1.27 2.50
N ILE A 264 -2.21 -2.10 2.10
CA ILE A 264 -0.79 -1.76 1.97
C ILE A 264 -0.34 -2.06 0.54
N ALA A 265 0.36 -1.11 -0.09
CA ALA A 265 0.99 -1.23 -1.39
C ALA A 265 2.45 -0.72 -1.32
N LEU A 266 3.42 -1.62 -1.43
CA LEU A 266 4.85 -1.29 -1.42
C LEU A 266 5.52 -1.73 -2.73
N GLY A 267 5.77 -0.79 -3.64
CA GLY A 267 6.42 -1.07 -4.92
C GLY A 267 5.75 -0.38 -6.10
N SER A 268 5.46 -1.09 -7.18
CA SER A 268 4.85 -0.50 -8.38
C SER A 268 3.64 -1.28 -8.87
N SER A 269 2.62 -0.55 -9.31
CA SER A 269 1.43 -1.14 -9.95
C SER A 269 0.63 -2.09 -9.05
N ILE A 270 0.34 -1.65 -7.83
CA ILE A 270 -0.36 -2.43 -6.81
C ILE A 270 -1.76 -1.86 -6.59
N TYR A 271 -2.79 -2.70 -6.66
CA TYR A 271 -4.21 -2.30 -6.77
C TYR A 271 -4.46 -1.43 -8.01
N ARG A 272 -4.63 -2.10 -9.16
CA ARG A 272 -4.92 -1.45 -10.45
C ARG A 272 -6.20 -2.02 -11.05
N MET A 273 -7.19 -1.16 -11.24
CA MET A 273 -8.41 -1.45 -11.98
C MET A 273 -8.48 -0.51 -13.19
N THR A 274 -8.44 -1.05 -14.41
CA THR A 274 -8.37 -0.28 -15.65
C THR A 274 -9.68 -0.30 -16.46
N ASN A 275 -10.77 -0.79 -15.87
CA ASN A 275 -12.05 -0.87 -16.58
C ASN A 275 -12.61 0.55 -16.78
N SER A 276 -12.82 0.95 -18.04
CA SER A 276 -13.42 2.23 -18.39
C SER A 276 -14.92 2.30 -18.09
N SER A 277 -15.61 1.16 -18.09
CA SER A 277 -17.06 1.04 -17.79
C SER A 277 -17.39 1.10 -16.30
N GLY A 278 -16.38 1.20 -15.44
CA GLY A 278 -16.54 1.24 -13.98
C GLY A 278 -15.94 0.02 -13.27
N SER A 279 -15.43 0.25 -12.07
CA SER A 279 -14.91 -0.74 -11.14
C SER A 279 -15.17 -0.27 -9.71
N THR A 280 -15.02 -1.17 -8.75
CA THR A 280 -15.14 -0.81 -7.34
C THR A 280 -14.03 -1.50 -6.57
N PHE A 281 -13.31 -0.71 -5.78
CA PHE A 281 -12.38 -1.24 -4.78
C PHE A 281 -13.09 -1.13 -3.42
N SER A 282 -13.48 -2.28 -2.87
CA SER A 282 -14.01 -2.43 -1.51
C SER A 282 -13.21 -3.40 -0.65
N GLY A 283 -12.20 -4.07 -1.21
CA GLY A 283 -11.26 -4.90 -0.47
C GLY A 283 -10.51 -4.14 0.62
N ALA A 284 -10.29 -4.83 1.74
CA ALA A 284 -9.74 -4.28 2.98
C ALA A 284 -8.62 -5.17 3.53
N GLN A 285 -7.68 -4.57 4.26
CA GLN A 285 -6.58 -5.28 4.95
C GLN A 285 -5.67 -6.10 4.00
N ASN A 286 -5.67 -5.80 2.70
CA ASN A 286 -4.81 -6.51 1.74
C ASN A 286 -3.39 -5.95 1.78
N ILE A 287 -2.39 -6.80 1.50
CA ILE A 287 -0.98 -6.41 1.45
C ILE A 287 -0.41 -6.78 0.09
N GLY A 288 0.07 -5.79 -0.66
CA GLY A 288 0.78 -5.99 -1.93
C GLY A 288 2.21 -5.47 -1.83
N ILE A 289 3.20 -6.30 -2.16
CA ILE A 289 4.63 -5.93 -2.19
C ILE A 289 5.28 -6.39 -3.50
N GLY A 290 5.89 -5.47 -4.25
CA GLY A 290 6.64 -5.80 -5.48
C GLY A 290 6.13 -5.08 -6.74
N ASN A 291 5.89 -5.82 -7.82
CA ASN A 291 5.49 -5.25 -9.13
C ASN A 291 4.24 -5.91 -9.72
N THR A 292 3.23 -5.11 -10.07
CA THR A 292 1.99 -5.59 -10.72
C THR A 292 1.25 -6.60 -9.86
N LEU A 293 0.56 -6.14 -8.81
CA LEU A 293 -0.21 -6.97 -7.89
C LEU A 293 -1.64 -6.44 -7.77
N TYR A 294 -2.64 -7.32 -7.68
CA TYR A 294 -4.05 -6.95 -7.72
C TYR A 294 -4.36 -6.08 -8.95
N ASN A 295 -3.95 -6.57 -10.12
CA ASN A 295 -4.17 -5.92 -11.42
C ASN A 295 -5.39 -6.59 -12.08
N LEU A 296 -6.52 -5.90 -12.07
CA LEU A 296 -7.83 -6.39 -12.53
C LEU A 296 -8.27 -5.54 -13.74
N THR A 297 -8.06 -6.03 -14.96
CA THR A 297 -8.31 -5.22 -16.18
C THR A 297 -9.78 -4.84 -16.34
N LEU A 298 -10.69 -5.78 -16.05
CA LEU A 298 -12.15 -5.63 -16.15
C LEU A 298 -12.88 -5.88 -14.82
N GLY A 299 -12.15 -6.16 -13.75
CA GLY A 299 -12.66 -6.75 -12.52
C GLY A 299 -12.87 -5.79 -11.34
N VAL A 300 -13.65 -6.26 -10.37
CA VAL A 300 -13.89 -5.64 -9.06
C VAL A 300 -13.03 -6.31 -7.99
N LEU A 301 -12.46 -5.51 -7.07
CA LEU A 301 -11.69 -5.99 -5.92
C LEU A 301 -12.49 -5.78 -4.62
N SER A 302 -13.11 -6.84 -4.13
CA SER A 302 -13.84 -6.89 -2.85
C SER A 302 -13.21 -7.82 -1.81
N GLY A 303 -12.25 -8.65 -2.21
CA GLY A 303 -11.52 -9.56 -1.33
C GLY A 303 -10.76 -8.85 -0.21
N THR A 304 -10.69 -9.49 0.97
CA THR A 304 -10.09 -8.92 2.19
C THR A 304 -8.98 -9.80 2.76
N ARG A 305 -8.02 -9.20 3.48
CA ARG A 305 -6.89 -9.89 4.16
C ARG A 305 -5.98 -10.75 3.26
N ASN A 306 -5.99 -10.50 1.94
CA ASN A 306 -5.10 -11.22 1.03
C ASN A 306 -3.67 -10.65 1.09
N ILE A 307 -2.66 -11.50 0.88
CA ILE A 307 -1.25 -11.12 0.81
C ILE A 307 -0.70 -11.48 -0.56
N GLY A 308 -0.19 -10.49 -1.29
CA GLY A 308 0.52 -10.64 -2.56
C GLY A 308 1.95 -10.15 -2.44
N MET A 309 2.93 -11.00 -2.80
CA MET A 309 4.34 -10.61 -2.82
C MET A 309 5.06 -11.12 -4.08
N GLY A 310 5.81 -10.26 -4.76
CA GLY A 310 6.61 -10.64 -5.94
C GLY A 310 6.18 -9.92 -7.21
N SER A 311 5.85 -10.66 -8.27
CA SER A 311 5.47 -10.07 -9.56
C SER A 311 4.24 -10.74 -10.16
N ASN A 312 3.28 -9.96 -10.66
CA ASN A 312 2.09 -10.47 -11.37
C ASN A 312 1.25 -11.50 -10.55
N VAL A 313 1.32 -11.44 -9.21
CA VAL A 313 0.75 -12.45 -8.31
C VAL A 313 -0.75 -12.65 -8.55
N PHE A 314 -1.53 -11.59 -8.36
CA PHE A 314 -2.98 -11.55 -8.58
C PHE A 314 -3.26 -10.68 -9.80
N ASN A 315 -2.95 -11.20 -10.98
CA ASN A 315 -3.17 -10.52 -12.26
C ASN A 315 -4.33 -11.20 -13.00
N LEU A 316 -5.44 -10.45 -13.16
CA LEU A 316 -6.72 -10.91 -13.67
C LEU A 316 -7.06 -10.14 -14.96
N THR A 317 -7.02 -10.82 -16.11
CA THR A 317 -7.43 -10.21 -17.39
C THR A 317 -8.95 -10.01 -17.45
N THR A 318 -9.69 -10.93 -16.82
CA THR A 318 -11.15 -11.02 -16.75
C THR A 318 -11.54 -11.47 -15.35
N GLY A 319 -12.75 -11.13 -14.90
CA GLY A 319 -13.31 -11.59 -13.63
C GLY A 319 -12.92 -10.77 -12.40
N ASN A 320 -13.55 -11.10 -11.26
CA ASN A 320 -13.49 -10.35 -10.00
C ASN A 320 -12.63 -11.07 -8.95
N PHE A 321 -12.08 -10.32 -8.01
CA PHE A 321 -11.41 -10.87 -6.83
C PHE A 321 -12.26 -10.55 -5.58
N SER A 322 -13.01 -11.56 -5.13
CA SER A 322 -13.84 -11.53 -3.91
C SER A 322 -13.36 -12.50 -2.82
N GLY A 323 -12.39 -13.36 -3.13
CA GLY A 323 -11.75 -14.26 -2.18
C GLY A 323 -11.03 -13.52 -1.04
N ASN A 324 -11.02 -14.14 0.14
CA ASN A 324 -10.38 -13.60 1.34
C ASN A 324 -9.20 -14.46 1.78
N ASP A 325 -8.30 -13.88 2.57
CA ASP A 325 -7.26 -14.60 3.30
C ASP A 325 -6.30 -15.44 2.41
N ASN A 326 -6.23 -15.14 1.10
CA ASN A 326 -5.35 -15.82 0.16
C ASN A 326 -3.93 -15.25 0.21
N ILE A 327 -2.92 -16.13 0.15
CA ILE A 327 -1.50 -15.78 0.16
C ILE A 327 -0.87 -16.20 -1.18
N GLY A 328 -0.47 -15.23 -2.00
CA GLY A 328 0.27 -15.43 -3.24
C GLY A 328 1.68 -14.86 -3.16
N ILE A 329 2.71 -15.69 -3.29
CA ILE A 329 4.12 -15.24 -3.20
C ILE A 329 4.92 -15.82 -4.37
N GLY A 330 5.46 -14.97 -5.25
CA GLY A 330 6.30 -15.38 -6.37
C GLY A 330 5.95 -14.65 -7.67
N THR A 331 6.40 -15.19 -8.80
CA THR A 331 6.10 -14.65 -10.14
C THR A 331 4.90 -15.37 -10.74
N ASN A 332 3.83 -14.64 -11.06
CA ASN A 332 2.56 -15.18 -11.57
C ASN A 332 1.91 -16.22 -10.64
N ALA A 333 2.17 -16.15 -9.32
CA ALA A 333 1.85 -17.22 -8.38
C ALA A 333 0.35 -17.60 -8.34
N MET A 334 -0.57 -16.65 -8.57
CA MET A 334 -2.02 -16.86 -8.65
C MET A 334 -2.63 -16.11 -9.85
N GLN A 335 -1.92 -16.08 -10.98
CA GLN A 335 -2.35 -15.42 -12.22
C GLN A 335 -3.47 -16.24 -12.90
N ILE A 336 -4.60 -15.60 -13.22
CA ILE A 336 -5.81 -16.29 -13.70
C ILE A 336 -6.62 -15.48 -14.73
N SER A 337 -7.55 -16.14 -15.44
CA SER A 337 -8.44 -15.53 -16.45
C SER A 337 -9.93 -15.68 -16.10
N GLY A 338 -10.28 -15.52 -14.82
CA GLY A 338 -11.64 -15.69 -14.30
C GLY A 338 -11.81 -15.02 -12.93
N ASN A 339 -12.67 -15.56 -12.07
CA ASN A 339 -12.82 -15.02 -10.72
C ASN A 339 -11.79 -15.65 -9.75
N ILE A 340 -11.33 -14.89 -8.77
CA ILE A 340 -10.81 -15.45 -7.51
C ILE A 340 -11.90 -15.24 -6.46
N SER A 341 -12.74 -16.24 -6.28
CA SER A 341 -13.77 -16.27 -5.23
C SER A 341 -13.39 -17.19 -4.06
N GLY A 342 -12.46 -18.12 -4.28
CA GLY A 342 -11.94 -19.01 -3.25
C GLY A 342 -11.23 -18.26 -2.12
N THR A 343 -11.28 -18.81 -0.90
CA THR A 343 -10.68 -18.24 0.30
C THR A 343 -9.57 -19.11 0.86
N ASP A 344 -8.68 -18.52 1.67
CA ASP A 344 -7.68 -19.26 2.47
C ASP A 344 -6.70 -20.12 1.64
N ASN A 345 -6.48 -19.76 0.36
CA ASN A 345 -5.54 -20.48 -0.51
C ASN A 345 -4.11 -19.93 -0.38
N ILE A 346 -3.11 -20.80 -0.43
CA ILE A 346 -1.68 -20.46 -0.29
C ILE A 346 -0.93 -20.91 -1.55
N GLY A 347 -0.58 -19.98 -2.44
CA GLY A 347 0.25 -20.22 -3.62
C GLY A 347 1.64 -19.57 -3.46
N ILE A 348 2.67 -20.37 -3.17
CA ILE A 348 4.06 -19.89 -3.00
C ILE A 348 4.97 -20.55 -4.04
N GLY A 349 5.59 -19.72 -4.89
CA GLY A 349 6.43 -20.10 -6.01
C GLY A 349 5.85 -19.63 -7.34
N SER A 350 6.64 -19.73 -8.41
CA SER A 350 6.22 -19.21 -9.72
C SER A 350 5.15 -20.11 -10.34
N TYR A 351 4.05 -19.50 -10.78
CA TYR A 351 2.88 -20.19 -11.34
C TYR A 351 2.25 -21.25 -10.40
N ALA A 352 2.36 -21.08 -9.07
CA ALA A 352 1.93 -22.09 -8.09
C ALA A 352 0.45 -22.51 -8.21
N MET A 353 -0.45 -21.55 -8.48
CA MET A 353 -1.90 -21.75 -8.66
C MET A 353 -2.41 -21.00 -9.90
N GLN A 354 -2.04 -21.45 -11.10
CA GLN A 354 -2.47 -20.84 -12.36
C GLN A 354 -3.69 -21.57 -12.95
N ALA A 355 -4.79 -20.84 -13.15
CA ALA A 355 -6.04 -21.38 -13.67
C ALA A 355 -6.70 -20.42 -14.67
N THR A 356 -7.00 -20.87 -15.89
CA THR A 356 -7.69 -19.98 -16.87
C THR A 356 -9.18 -19.80 -16.58
N GLY A 357 -9.82 -20.70 -15.83
CA GLY A 357 -11.21 -20.56 -15.36
C GLY A 357 -11.37 -19.78 -14.04
N GLY A 358 -10.26 -19.51 -13.33
CA GLY A 358 -10.25 -18.90 -12.00
C GLY A 358 -10.11 -19.88 -10.83
N ILE A 359 -10.15 -19.34 -9.61
CA ILE A 359 -9.98 -20.05 -8.34
C ILE A 359 -11.28 -19.90 -7.55
N ALA A 360 -12.03 -21.00 -7.46
CA ALA A 360 -13.31 -21.07 -6.75
C ALA A 360 -13.23 -21.90 -5.47
N GLY A 361 -12.29 -22.85 -5.39
CA GLY A 361 -12.05 -23.66 -4.22
C GLY A 361 -11.28 -22.93 -3.11
N ASN A 362 -11.42 -23.44 -1.89
CA ASN A 362 -10.84 -22.90 -0.66
C ASN A 362 -9.75 -23.83 -0.10
N TYR A 363 -8.94 -23.31 0.84
CA TYR A 363 -7.99 -24.10 1.64
C TYR A 363 -6.93 -24.88 0.84
N ASN A 364 -6.67 -24.48 -0.41
CA ASN A 364 -5.68 -25.15 -1.24
C ASN A 364 -4.27 -24.61 -0.96
N ILE A 365 -3.28 -25.50 -0.83
CA ILE A 365 -1.87 -25.18 -0.58
C ILE A 365 -1.03 -25.66 -1.76
N ALA A 366 -0.41 -24.73 -2.48
CA ALA A 366 0.51 -24.99 -3.59
C ALA A 366 1.89 -24.37 -3.32
N LEU A 367 2.89 -25.22 -3.06
CA LEU A 367 4.27 -24.79 -2.73
C LEU A 367 5.25 -25.31 -3.78
N GLY A 368 5.77 -24.42 -4.61
CA GLY A 368 6.75 -24.71 -5.66
C GLY A 368 6.37 -24.17 -7.04
N TYR A 369 6.81 -24.85 -8.09
CA TYR A 369 6.72 -24.34 -9.47
C TYR A 369 5.62 -25.06 -10.27
N GLN A 370 4.72 -24.29 -10.89
CA GLN A 370 3.64 -24.80 -11.76
C GLN A 370 2.75 -25.90 -11.13
N ASN A 371 2.48 -25.87 -9.83
CA ASN A 371 1.74 -26.95 -9.18
C ASN A 371 0.28 -27.06 -9.65
N MET A 372 -0.65 -26.31 -9.05
CA MET A 372 -2.07 -26.34 -9.42
C MET A 372 -2.29 -25.53 -10.70
N TYR A 373 -1.75 -26.05 -11.80
CA TYR A 373 -1.75 -25.46 -13.12
C TYR A 373 -2.84 -26.13 -13.97
N THR A 374 -3.84 -25.36 -14.41
CA THR A 374 -4.95 -25.91 -15.21
C THR A 374 -5.50 -24.95 -16.26
N SER A 375 -6.02 -25.52 -17.35
CA SER A 375 -6.83 -24.83 -18.35
C SER A 375 -8.33 -24.74 -17.99
N GLY A 376 -8.75 -25.34 -16.88
CA GLY A 376 -10.05 -25.12 -16.23
C GLY A 376 -9.91 -24.25 -14.99
N LYS A 377 -10.66 -24.58 -13.93
CA LYS A 377 -10.65 -23.93 -12.62
C LYS A 377 -9.88 -24.73 -11.58
N ILE A 378 -9.35 -24.03 -10.59
CA ILE A 378 -9.14 -24.62 -9.25
C ILE A 378 -10.50 -24.57 -8.57
N ALA A 379 -11.35 -25.56 -8.84
CA ALA A 379 -12.70 -25.67 -8.30
C ALA A 379 -12.73 -26.43 -6.96
N GLY A 380 -11.90 -27.47 -6.84
CA GLY A 380 -11.81 -28.28 -5.64
C GLY A 380 -11.11 -27.58 -4.47
N THR A 381 -11.38 -28.14 -3.29
CA THR A 381 -11.02 -27.59 -1.97
C THR A 381 -9.99 -28.47 -1.28
N ASP A 382 -9.29 -27.93 -0.28
CA ASP A 382 -8.46 -28.70 0.66
C ASP A 382 -7.34 -29.54 0.00
N ASN A 383 -6.85 -29.12 -1.17
CA ASN A 383 -5.74 -29.80 -1.84
C ASN A 383 -4.38 -29.34 -1.31
N ILE A 384 -3.40 -30.24 -1.29
CA ILE A 384 -1.99 -29.96 -0.98
C ILE A 384 -1.13 -30.39 -2.17
N ALA A 385 -0.34 -29.47 -2.73
CA ALA A 385 0.53 -29.72 -3.87
C ALA A 385 1.93 -29.11 -3.61
N ILE A 386 2.93 -29.95 -3.36
CA ILE A 386 4.28 -29.51 -2.96
C ILE A 386 5.33 -30.10 -3.90
N GLY A 387 6.12 -29.25 -4.58
CA GLY A 387 7.20 -29.66 -5.47
C GLY A 387 7.22 -28.95 -6.83
N TYR A 388 7.21 -29.72 -7.92
CA TYR A 388 7.26 -29.23 -9.29
C TYR A 388 6.16 -29.89 -10.12
N SER A 389 5.32 -29.11 -10.79
CA SER A 389 4.24 -29.59 -11.66
C SER A 389 3.25 -30.56 -10.99
N VAL A 390 2.97 -30.35 -9.70
CA VAL A 390 2.11 -31.23 -8.88
C VAL A 390 0.64 -30.86 -8.98
N LEU A 391 -0.23 -31.84 -9.25
CA LEU A 391 -1.69 -31.67 -9.34
C LEU A 391 -2.11 -30.90 -10.61
N GLN A 392 -1.66 -31.40 -11.76
CA GLN A 392 -1.99 -30.87 -13.09
C GLN A 392 -2.95 -31.82 -13.84
N PRO A 393 -4.23 -31.43 -14.07
CA PRO A 393 -5.13 -32.22 -14.91
C PRO A 393 -4.74 -32.10 -16.40
N ASN A 394 -4.93 -33.19 -17.15
CA ASN A 394 -4.79 -33.18 -18.61
C ASN A 394 -6.15 -33.00 -19.29
N GLY A 395 -6.13 -32.50 -20.53
CA GLY A 395 -7.32 -32.11 -21.27
C GLY A 395 -7.62 -30.61 -21.15
N GLY A 396 -8.29 -30.07 -22.18
CA GLY A 396 -8.71 -28.66 -22.18
C GLY A 396 -9.89 -28.41 -21.25
N ASN A 397 -9.93 -27.25 -20.60
CA ASN A 397 -11.03 -26.79 -19.74
C ASN A 397 -11.45 -27.83 -18.68
N THR A 398 -10.47 -28.39 -17.98
CA THR A 398 -10.68 -29.44 -16.96
C THR A 398 -10.40 -28.90 -15.56
N ASP A 399 -11.36 -29.02 -14.66
CA ASP A 399 -11.25 -28.50 -13.29
C ASP A 399 -10.45 -29.46 -12.39
N ILE A 400 -9.77 -28.90 -11.38
CA ILE A 400 -9.09 -29.63 -10.31
C ILE A 400 -10.12 -30.11 -9.27
N GLY A 401 -10.01 -31.38 -8.84
CA GLY A 401 -10.81 -31.98 -7.77
C GLY A 401 -10.35 -31.61 -6.36
N SER A 402 -10.92 -32.22 -5.32
CA SER A 402 -10.76 -31.82 -3.90
C SER A 402 -10.03 -32.85 -3.03
N TYR A 403 -9.48 -32.42 -1.89
CA TYR A 403 -8.85 -33.26 -0.86
C TYR A 403 -7.63 -34.06 -1.35
N ASN A 404 -7.01 -33.68 -2.47
CA ASN A 404 -5.88 -34.41 -3.02
C ASN A 404 -4.55 -33.94 -2.40
N ILE A 405 -3.63 -34.86 -2.12
CA ILE A 405 -2.31 -34.57 -1.53
C ILE A 405 -1.21 -35.09 -2.45
N GLY A 406 -0.56 -34.20 -3.17
CA GLY A 406 0.60 -34.48 -4.02
C GLY A 406 1.88 -33.89 -3.43
N ILE A 407 2.92 -34.71 -3.27
CA ILE A 407 4.26 -34.25 -2.89
C ILE A 407 5.30 -34.91 -3.79
N GLY A 408 5.99 -34.13 -4.62
CA GLY A 408 7.05 -34.63 -5.50
C GLY A 408 7.20 -33.86 -6.81
N ASN A 409 7.86 -34.48 -7.79
CA ASN A 409 7.96 -34.01 -9.16
C ASN A 409 6.85 -34.66 -10.01
N TRP A 410 5.99 -33.85 -10.61
CA TRP A 410 4.86 -34.28 -11.46
C TRP A 410 3.81 -35.17 -10.76
N ALA A 411 3.73 -35.15 -9.43
CA ALA A 411 2.77 -35.95 -8.66
C ALA A 411 1.30 -35.55 -8.97
N LEU A 412 0.38 -36.51 -8.93
CA LEU A 412 -1.05 -36.35 -9.24
C LEU A 412 -1.36 -35.78 -10.63
N TRP A 413 -0.59 -36.16 -11.66
CA TRP A 413 -0.88 -35.73 -13.03
C TRP A 413 -2.12 -36.40 -13.64
N ALA A 414 -2.68 -35.75 -14.66
CA ALA A 414 -3.83 -36.19 -15.45
C ALA A 414 -5.07 -36.49 -14.60
N ASP A 415 -5.59 -37.72 -14.65
CA ASP A 415 -6.89 -38.05 -14.08
C ASP A 415 -6.88 -38.00 -12.53
N MET A 416 -5.72 -38.17 -11.90
CA MET A 416 -5.56 -38.05 -10.44
C MET A 416 -5.76 -36.61 -9.93
N ALA A 417 -5.51 -35.59 -10.75
CA ALA A 417 -5.81 -34.19 -10.41
C ALA A 417 -7.30 -33.84 -10.53
N LYS A 418 -8.07 -34.61 -11.32
CA LYS A 418 -9.51 -34.39 -11.56
C LYS A 418 -10.37 -35.03 -10.47
N GLY A 419 -9.90 -36.17 -9.96
CA GLY A 419 -10.57 -36.92 -8.89
C GLY A 419 -10.46 -36.23 -7.52
N ASN A 420 -11.11 -36.83 -6.53
CA ASN A 420 -11.06 -36.38 -5.14
C ASN A 420 -10.29 -37.38 -4.26
N ALA A 421 -9.71 -36.88 -3.16
CA ALA A 421 -9.07 -37.67 -2.10
C ALA A 421 -7.90 -38.58 -2.56
N ASN A 422 -7.22 -38.22 -3.67
CA ASN A 422 -6.04 -38.94 -4.15
C ASN A 422 -4.79 -38.49 -3.39
N ILE A 423 -3.94 -39.43 -2.98
CA ILE A 423 -2.66 -39.14 -2.33
C ILE A 423 -1.53 -39.75 -3.16
N GLN A 424 -0.54 -38.93 -3.54
CA GLN A 424 0.72 -39.39 -4.14
C GLN A 424 1.90 -38.71 -3.44
N LEU A 425 2.75 -39.54 -2.85
CA LEU A 425 4.03 -39.15 -2.26
C LEU A 425 5.15 -39.76 -3.09
N GLY A 426 5.98 -38.91 -3.70
CA GLY A 426 7.00 -39.30 -4.67
C GLY A 426 6.70 -38.80 -6.09
N ASN A 427 7.70 -38.91 -6.96
CA ASN A 427 7.63 -38.39 -8.32
C ASN A 427 6.79 -39.29 -9.23
N TRP A 428 6.13 -38.73 -10.26
CA TRP A 428 5.49 -39.55 -11.29
C TRP A 428 6.53 -40.26 -12.19
N TYR A 429 7.64 -39.60 -12.51
CA TYR A 429 8.77 -40.23 -13.19
C TYR A 429 10.08 -40.04 -12.42
N VAL A 430 10.85 -41.11 -12.31
CA VAL A 430 12.08 -41.22 -11.48
C VAL A 430 13.34 -41.55 -12.29
N GLY A 431 13.21 -41.72 -13.61
CA GLY A 431 14.33 -42.13 -14.47
C GLY A 431 14.68 -43.61 -14.37
N THR A 432 15.85 -43.98 -14.92
CA THR A 432 16.40 -45.34 -14.82
C THR A 432 17.09 -45.52 -13.47
N PRO A 433 16.76 -46.57 -12.69
CA PRO A 433 17.44 -46.88 -11.44
C PRO A 433 18.97 -47.01 -11.58
N VAL A 434 19.71 -46.45 -10.62
CA VAL A 434 21.17 -46.52 -10.59
C VAL A 434 21.61 -47.84 -9.94
N THR A 435 22.36 -48.67 -10.68
CA THR A 435 22.85 -49.97 -10.20
C THR A 435 23.68 -49.83 -8.92
N GLY A 436 23.38 -50.68 -7.94
CA GLY A 436 24.10 -50.71 -6.65
C GLY A 436 23.73 -49.58 -5.69
N GLN A 437 22.62 -48.87 -5.91
CA GLN A 437 22.10 -47.81 -5.04
C GLN A 437 20.66 -48.12 -4.58
N LEU A 438 20.20 -47.44 -3.53
CA LEU A 438 18.80 -47.45 -3.14
C LEU A 438 17.98 -46.61 -4.14
N ASN A 439 17.01 -47.23 -4.81
CA ASN A 439 16.15 -46.55 -5.78
C ASN A 439 14.68 -46.70 -5.39
N ASN A 440 13.87 -45.67 -5.67
CA ASN A 440 12.41 -45.69 -5.51
C ASN A 440 11.93 -46.03 -4.08
N VAL A 441 12.67 -45.60 -3.05
CA VAL A 441 12.31 -45.81 -1.65
C VAL A 441 11.42 -44.66 -1.18
N VAL A 442 10.25 -44.98 -0.63
CA VAL A 442 9.37 -44.02 0.05
C VAL A 442 9.36 -44.35 1.54
N ALA A 443 9.77 -43.41 2.37
CA ALA A 443 9.98 -43.62 3.80
C ALA A 443 9.07 -42.67 4.61
N ILE A 444 8.20 -43.22 5.46
CA ILE A 444 7.21 -42.48 6.23
C ILE A 444 7.26 -42.93 7.70
N GLY A 445 7.83 -42.10 8.57
CA GLY A 445 7.96 -42.42 10.00
C GLY A 445 9.06 -41.61 10.69
N ASN A 446 9.18 -41.81 12.00
CA ASN A 446 10.28 -41.28 12.81
C ASN A 446 11.35 -42.37 13.01
N GLU A 447 12.61 -41.96 13.17
CA GLU A 447 13.75 -42.85 13.51
C GLU A 447 14.07 -43.99 12.49
N MET A 448 13.85 -43.75 11.20
CA MET A 448 14.26 -44.64 10.10
C MET A 448 15.78 -44.56 9.83
N ASN A 449 16.58 -45.01 10.79
CA ASN A 449 18.04 -44.95 10.77
C ASN A 449 18.69 -46.25 10.25
N GLY A 450 19.92 -46.18 9.73
CA GLY A 450 20.73 -47.36 9.39
C GLY A 450 20.43 -48.02 8.04
N LEU A 451 19.69 -47.35 7.14
CA LEU A 451 19.37 -47.84 5.80
C LEU A 451 20.62 -47.87 4.91
N ALA A 452 20.86 -49.00 4.26
CA ALA A 452 22.00 -49.25 3.37
C ALA A 452 21.60 -50.19 2.22
N VAL A 453 22.38 -50.18 1.12
CA VAL A 453 22.16 -51.03 -0.06
C VAL A 453 22.24 -52.54 0.21
N SER A 454 22.77 -52.93 1.38
CA SER A 454 22.87 -54.31 1.84
C SER A 454 21.72 -54.77 2.74
N ASN A 455 20.82 -53.86 3.16
CA ASN A 455 19.77 -54.16 4.13
C ASN A 455 18.39 -53.54 3.81
N THR A 456 18.26 -52.80 2.70
CA THR A 456 17.03 -52.12 2.29
C THR A 456 16.77 -52.38 0.81
N ASP A 457 15.60 -52.93 0.48
CA ASP A 457 15.23 -53.24 -0.90
C ASP A 457 14.75 -52.00 -1.67
N SER A 458 15.05 -51.94 -2.96
CA SER A 458 14.50 -50.91 -3.86
C SER A 458 13.01 -51.13 -4.14
N ASN A 459 12.28 -50.05 -4.43
CA ASN A 459 10.81 -50.06 -4.62
C ASN A 459 9.99 -50.39 -3.36
N THR A 460 10.51 -50.03 -2.17
CA THR A 460 9.89 -50.33 -0.88
C THR A 460 9.19 -49.11 -0.27
N ILE A 461 8.03 -49.32 0.35
CA ILE A 461 7.39 -48.35 1.27
C ILE A 461 7.79 -48.74 2.70
N LEU A 462 8.54 -47.87 3.38
CA LEU A 462 8.93 -48.05 4.78
C LEU A 462 7.99 -47.26 5.69
N LEU A 463 7.44 -47.94 6.71
CA LEU A 463 6.51 -47.36 7.68
C LEU A 463 7.05 -47.49 9.11
N GLY A 464 7.50 -46.38 9.71
CA GLY A 464 7.86 -46.30 11.13
C GLY A 464 9.30 -46.64 11.53
N GLN A 465 9.48 -47.05 12.79
CA GLN A 465 10.77 -47.34 13.45
C GLN A 465 11.01 -48.87 13.49
N ALA A 466 12.28 -49.30 13.53
CA ALA A 466 12.64 -50.70 13.76
C ALA A 466 12.50 -51.15 15.24
N GLY A 467 12.34 -52.45 15.50
CA GLY A 467 12.43 -53.05 16.83
C GLY A 467 11.08 -53.30 17.55
N SER A 468 11.09 -53.23 18.88
CA SER A 468 9.91 -53.47 19.74
C SER A 468 8.93 -52.29 19.76
N GLY A 469 9.41 -51.06 19.53
CA GLY A 469 8.61 -49.84 19.38
C GLY A 469 8.00 -49.63 17.99
N ALA A 470 8.25 -50.55 17.04
CA ALA A 470 7.74 -50.45 15.67
C ALA A 470 6.21 -50.27 15.65
N PRO A 471 5.68 -49.25 14.94
CA PRO A 471 4.25 -48.99 14.90
C PRO A 471 3.51 -50.16 14.25
N LYS A 472 2.31 -50.45 14.76
CA LYS A 472 1.42 -51.43 14.14
C LYS A 472 0.79 -50.82 12.89
N VAL A 473 0.95 -51.48 11.75
CA VAL A 473 0.37 -51.06 10.46
C VAL A 473 -0.95 -51.81 10.26
N GLY A 474 -2.06 -51.08 10.32
CA GLY A 474 -3.39 -51.59 9.96
C GLY A 474 -3.71 -51.30 8.49
N VAL A 475 -4.08 -52.34 7.74
CA VAL A 475 -4.57 -52.23 6.36
C VAL A 475 -6.06 -52.56 6.38
N GLY A 476 -6.92 -51.54 6.30
CA GLY A 476 -8.37 -51.68 6.47
C GLY A 476 -8.86 -51.75 7.94
N THR A 477 -7.97 -51.51 8.91
CA THR A 477 -8.31 -51.39 10.34
C THR A 477 -7.58 -50.22 10.99
N TYR A 478 -8.28 -49.44 11.83
CA TYR A 478 -7.72 -48.31 12.59
C TYR A 478 -7.33 -48.69 14.03
N LYS A 479 -7.48 -49.97 14.40
CA LYS A 479 -7.09 -50.54 15.71
C LYS A 479 -6.32 -51.86 15.53
N PRO A 480 -5.16 -51.86 14.86
CA PRO A 480 -4.42 -53.08 14.56
C PRO A 480 -4.05 -53.86 15.83
N GLN A 481 -4.39 -55.15 15.87
CA GLN A 481 -4.08 -56.05 16.97
C GLN A 481 -2.66 -56.64 16.82
N ALA A 482 -2.19 -56.86 15.60
CA ALA A 482 -0.83 -57.32 15.27
C ALA A 482 0.05 -56.21 14.64
N LYS A 483 1.33 -56.49 14.39
CA LYS A 483 2.25 -55.53 13.70
C LYS A 483 1.83 -55.24 12.25
N LEU A 484 1.26 -56.24 11.57
CA LEU A 484 0.53 -56.10 10.32
C LEU A 484 -0.84 -56.76 10.55
N ASP A 485 -1.91 -56.00 10.35
CA ASP A 485 -3.29 -56.45 10.55
C ASP A 485 -4.11 -56.05 9.32
N VAL A 486 -4.62 -57.04 8.58
CA VAL A 486 -5.29 -56.84 7.29
C VAL A 486 -6.76 -57.27 7.40
N ASN A 487 -7.66 -56.31 7.37
CA ASN A 487 -9.10 -56.55 7.45
C ASN A 487 -9.70 -56.71 6.04
N GLY A 488 -9.44 -57.86 5.42
CA GLY A 488 -9.88 -58.17 4.06
C GLY A 488 -9.17 -59.41 3.49
N GLY A 489 -9.45 -59.74 2.24
CA GLY A 489 -8.78 -60.86 1.55
C GLY A 489 -7.33 -60.52 1.18
N VAL A 490 -6.38 -61.37 1.57
CA VAL A 490 -4.95 -61.25 1.18
C VAL A 490 -4.67 -62.13 -0.03
N LYS A 491 -4.41 -61.53 -1.19
CA LYS A 491 -3.94 -62.27 -2.37
C LYS A 491 -2.42 -62.43 -2.31
N VAL A 492 -1.95 -63.60 -1.88
CA VAL A 492 -0.54 -63.99 -2.01
C VAL A 492 -0.24 -64.47 -3.43
N ALA A 493 0.99 -64.24 -3.90
CA ALA A 493 1.46 -64.67 -5.22
C ALA A 493 2.01 -66.11 -5.17
N ASN A 494 2.27 -66.69 -6.35
CA ASN A 494 3.11 -67.89 -6.45
C ASN A 494 4.58 -67.46 -6.37
N ASP A 495 5.14 -67.43 -5.15
CA ASP A 495 6.57 -67.25 -4.96
C ASP A 495 7.31 -68.50 -5.45
N THR A 496 8.01 -68.36 -6.58
CA THR A 496 8.82 -69.42 -7.20
C THR A 496 10.23 -69.50 -6.64
N THR A 497 10.62 -68.61 -5.71
CA THR A 497 11.92 -68.71 -5.06
C THR A 497 12.04 -69.98 -4.20
N PRO A 498 13.24 -70.57 -4.08
CA PRO A 498 13.46 -71.67 -3.16
C PRO A 498 13.14 -71.25 -1.72
N CYS A 499 12.46 -72.12 -0.97
CA CYS A 499 12.29 -71.91 0.46
C CYS A 499 13.62 -72.14 1.18
N THR A 500 14.06 -71.14 1.93
CA THR A 500 15.33 -71.06 2.65
C THR A 500 15.11 -70.41 4.01
N TYR A 501 16.18 -70.24 4.81
CA TYR A 501 16.09 -69.50 6.07
C TYR A 501 15.77 -68.00 5.88
N ILE A 502 15.98 -67.43 4.69
CA ILE A 502 15.78 -66.00 4.41
C ILE A 502 14.29 -65.66 4.24
N ASN A 503 13.53 -66.56 3.60
CA ASN A 503 12.09 -66.43 3.35
C ASN A 503 11.24 -67.40 4.21
N ALA A 504 11.79 -67.91 5.32
CA ALA A 504 11.05 -68.72 6.28
C ALA A 504 9.88 -67.94 6.87
N GLY A 505 8.69 -68.54 6.85
CA GLY A 505 7.42 -67.90 7.24
C GLY A 505 6.64 -67.24 6.09
N THR A 506 7.20 -67.12 4.89
CA THR A 506 6.45 -66.66 3.70
C THR A 506 5.32 -67.62 3.36
N ILE A 507 4.15 -67.08 2.97
CA ILE A 507 3.03 -67.83 2.41
C ILE A 507 2.92 -67.53 0.92
N ARG A 508 2.81 -68.57 0.09
CA ARG A 508 2.54 -68.48 -1.35
C ARG A 508 1.27 -69.23 -1.72
N PHE A 509 0.71 -68.93 -2.90
CA PHE A 509 -0.37 -69.71 -3.51
C PHE A 509 0.07 -70.15 -4.91
N ASP A 510 0.12 -71.47 -5.18
CA ASP A 510 0.69 -71.97 -6.46
C ASP A 510 -0.29 -71.91 -7.65
N GLY A 511 -1.55 -71.59 -7.39
CA GLY A 511 -2.68 -71.69 -8.32
C GLY A 511 -3.75 -72.68 -7.86
N THR A 512 -3.37 -73.62 -6.98
CA THR A 512 -4.23 -74.66 -6.41
C THR A 512 -4.23 -74.61 -4.89
N HIS A 513 -3.05 -74.48 -4.27
CA HIS A 513 -2.84 -74.63 -2.83
C HIS A 513 -1.97 -73.52 -2.23
N PHE A 514 -2.17 -73.29 -0.92
CA PHE A 514 -1.34 -72.40 -0.12
C PHE A 514 -0.18 -73.16 0.51
N TYR A 515 1.03 -72.60 0.45
CA TYR A 515 2.22 -73.19 1.06
C TYR A 515 2.92 -72.17 1.96
N GLY A 516 3.36 -72.63 3.13
CA GLY A 516 4.24 -71.90 4.02
C GLY A 516 5.69 -72.36 3.84
N CYS A 517 6.63 -71.42 3.79
CA CYS A 517 8.05 -71.76 3.80
C CYS A 517 8.49 -72.12 5.23
N THR A 518 9.02 -73.33 5.40
CA THR A 518 9.52 -73.88 6.67
C THR A 518 11.02 -74.19 6.57
N PRO A 519 11.75 -74.41 7.68
CA PRO A 519 13.14 -74.88 7.62
C PRO A 519 13.34 -76.20 6.82
N SER A 520 12.27 -76.98 6.63
CA SER A 520 12.23 -78.20 5.81
C SER A 520 11.77 -77.99 4.36
N GLY A 521 11.57 -76.74 3.91
CA GLY A 521 11.07 -76.39 2.57
C GLY A 521 9.61 -75.92 2.56
N TRP A 522 9.03 -75.79 1.35
CA TRP A 522 7.64 -75.40 1.15
C TRP A 522 6.69 -76.51 1.63
N LYS A 523 5.79 -76.19 2.56
CA LYS A 523 4.79 -77.11 3.12
C LYS A 523 3.38 -76.59 2.86
N GLN A 524 2.51 -77.44 2.32
CA GLN A 524 1.09 -77.12 2.10
C GLN A 524 0.37 -76.81 3.42
N LEU A 525 -0.53 -75.82 3.40
CA LEU A 525 -1.23 -75.28 4.58
C LEU A 525 -2.74 -75.56 4.57
N ASP A 526 -3.31 -75.75 3.39
CA ASP A 526 -4.71 -76.08 3.10
C ASP A 526 -4.87 -77.56 2.70
N ASN A 527 -6.10 -78.06 2.72
CA ASN A 527 -6.45 -79.47 2.44
C ASN A 527 -7.12 -79.63 1.08
#